data_AF-A0A2D4KH72-F1
#
_entry.id   AF-A0A2D4KH72-F1
#
_cell.length_a   1.000
_cell.length_b   1.000
_cell.length_c   1.000
_cell.angle_alpha   90.00
_cell.angle_beta   90.00
_cell.angle_gamma   90.00
#
_symmetry.space_group_name_H-M   'P 1'
#
loop_
_entity.id
_entity.type
_entity.pdbx_description
1 polymer ?
#
loop_
_entity_poly.entity_id
_entity_poly.type
_entity_poly.pdbx_seq_one_letter_code
_entity_poly.pdbx_strand_id
1 'polypeptide(L)'
;VAVLQEVAAAGAQMIAPLTENEGLQAVKLEDLAFKASEQIYGAQGISPYECLRQSCNILIATMNKMATAMQEGEYDADKPQTKPLPPVELRAAALRAEITDAEGLGLKVEDRETVIKELKKSLKIKGEELSEANVRLSLLEKKLDSASKDADER
;
A
#
# COMPACT_ATOMS: atom_id res chain seq x y z
N VAL A 1 -3.42 -29.11 -14.32
CA VAL A 1 -4.18 -30.09 -15.13
C VAL A 1 -3.26 -31.14 -15.75
N ALA A 2 -2.18 -30.76 -16.43
CA ALA A 2 -1.23 -31.71 -17.04
C ALA A 2 -0.71 -32.81 -16.08
N VAL A 3 -0.26 -32.43 -14.89
CA VAL A 3 0.41 -33.36 -13.95
C VAL A 3 -0.51 -34.50 -13.47
N LEU A 4 -1.79 -34.22 -13.16
CA LEU A 4 -2.74 -35.26 -12.73
C LEU A 4 -3.08 -36.23 -13.87
N GLN A 5 -3.16 -35.70 -15.09
CA GLN A 5 -3.39 -36.51 -16.29
C GLN A 5 -2.18 -37.39 -16.60
N GLU A 6 -0.97 -36.89 -16.41
CA GLU A 6 0.28 -37.65 -16.54
C GLU A 6 0.37 -38.77 -15.51
N VAL A 7 0.01 -38.52 -14.24
CA VAL A 7 -0.06 -39.56 -13.20
C VAL A 7 -1.07 -40.65 -13.58
N ALA A 8 -2.26 -40.26 -14.06
CA ALA A 8 -3.28 -41.20 -14.49
C ALA A 8 -2.81 -42.04 -15.70
N ALA A 9 -2.13 -41.41 -16.66
CA ALA A 9 -1.59 -42.11 -17.83
C ALA A 9 -0.47 -43.11 -17.44
N ALA A 10 0.44 -42.71 -16.53
CA ALA A 10 1.45 -43.59 -16.00
C ALA A 10 0.82 -44.79 -15.27
N GLY A 11 -0.19 -44.56 -14.43
CA GLY A 11 -0.95 -45.62 -13.76
C GLY A 11 -1.62 -46.58 -14.75
N ALA A 12 -2.24 -46.07 -15.81
CA ALA A 12 -2.86 -46.89 -16.84
C ALA A 12 -1.84 -47.78 -17.56
N GLN A 13 -0.65 -47.28 -17.87
CA GLN A 13 0.44 -48.08 -18.46
C GLN A 13 0.90 -49.20 -17.52
N MET A 14 0.95 -48.95 -16.22
CA MET A 14 1.34 -49.97 -15.23
C MET A 14 0.27 -51.06 -15.03
N ILE A 15 -1.00 -50.75 -15.31
CA ILE A 15 -2.12 -51.71 -15.23
C ILE A 15 -2.25 -52.54 -16.52
N ALA A 16 -1.91 -51.98 -17.68
CA ALA A 16 -2.04 -52.62 -18.99
C ALA A 16 -1.49 -54.07 -19.13
N PRO A 17 -0.36 -54.46 -18.52
CA PRO A 17 0.15 -55.84 -18.61
C PRO A 17 -0.50 -56.81 -17.62
N LEU A 18 -1.38 -56.34 -16.74
CA LEU A 18 -2.08 -57.20 -15.78
C LEU A 18 -3.20 -57.96 -16.49
N THR A 19 -3.32 -59.26 -16.22
CA THR A 19 -4.44 -60.08 -16.72
C THR A 19 -5.77 -59.54 -16.19
N GLU A 20 -6.83 -59.62 -17.00
CA GLU A 20 -8.21 -59.24 -16.64
C GLU A 20 -8.82 -60.14 -15.54
N ASN A 21 -8.28 -60.07 -14.33
CA ASN A 21 -8.89 -60.62 -13.13
C ASN A 21 -9.96 -59.64 -12.61
N GLU A 22 -10.92 -60.13 -11.84
CA GLU A 22 -12.03 -59.39 -11.20
C GLU A 22 -11.57 -58.33 -10.17
N GLY A 23 -10.71 -57.40 -10.59
CA GLY A 23 -10.18 -56.31 -9.76
C GLY A 23 -8.77 -56.56 -9.22
N LEU A 24 -8.19 -55.47 -8.70
CA LEU A 24 -6.90 -55.47 -8.01
C LEU A 24 -7.16 -55.48 -6.50
N GLN A 25 -6.31 -56.20 -5.76
CA GLN A 25 -6.27 -56.07 -4.31
C GLN A 25 -5.92 -54.62 -3.94
N ALA A 26 -6.54 -54.10 -2.88
CA ALA A 26 -6.37 -52.70 -2.45
C ALA A 26 -4.89 -52.31 -2.27
N VAL A 27 -4.10 -53.17 -1.63
CA VAL A 27 -2.66 -52.95 -1.41
C VAL A 27 -1.89 -52.84 -2.74
N LYS A 28 -2.22 -53.70 -3.72
CA LYS A 28 -1.58 -53.67 -5.04
C LYS A 28 -1.97 -52.42 -5.83
N LEU A 29 -3.21 -51.95 -5.69
CA LEU A 29 -3.67 -50.70 -6.29
C LEU A 29 -2.95 -49.50 -5.68
N GLU A 30 -2.80 -49.48 -4.35
CA GLU A 30 -2.07 -48.43 -3.63
C GLU A 30 -0.61 -48.35 -4.07
N ASP A 31 0.09 -49.49 -4.16
CA ASP A 31 1.47 -49.56 -4.65
C ASP A 31 1.61 -49.02 -6.08
N LEU A 32 0.65 -49.33 -6.96
CA LEU A 32 0.64 -48.84 -8.35
C LEU A 32 0.40 -47.33 -8.40
N ALA A 33 -0.54 -46.83 -7.61
CA ALA A 33 -0.83 -45.40 -7.51
C ALA A 33 0.37 -44.62 -6.95
N PHE A 34 1.07 -45.18 -5.96
CA PHE A 34 2.28 -44.62 -5.40
C PHE A 34 3.39 -44.53 -6.46
N LYS A 35 3.67 -45.63 -7.18
CA LYS A 35 4.70 -45.65 -8.24
C LYS A 35 4.40 -44.70 -9.38
N ALA A 36 3.14 -44.64 -9.83
CA ALA A 36 2.74 -43.71 -10.88
C ALA A 36 2.90 -42.25 -10.43
N SER A 37 2.56 -41.95 -9.17
CA SER A 37 2.73 -40.62 -8.60
C SER A 37 4.20 -40.27 -8.40
N GLU A 38 5.02 -41.20 -7.92
CA GLU A 38 6.47 -41.05 -7.76
C GLU A 38 7.16 -40.84 -9.12
N GLN A 39 6.74 -41.52 -10.17
CA GLN A 39 7.31 -41.30 -11.51
C GLN A 39 7.14 -39.84 -11.99
N ILE A 40 6.03 -39.21 -11.65
CA ILE A 40 5.72 -37.84 -12.10
C ILE A 40 6.26 -36.78 -11.12
N TYR A 41 6.19 -37.04 -9.81
CA TYR A 41 6.57 -36.07 -8.76
C TYR A 41 7.96 -36.30 -8.16
N GLY A 42 8.56 -37.47 -8.37
CA GLY A 42 9.73 -37.98 -7.62
C GLY A 42 11.01 -37.18 -7.74
N ALA A 43 11.09 -36.24 -8.69
CA ALA A 43 12.19 -35.28 -8.75
C ALA A 43 12.21 -34.28 -7.57
N GLN A 44 11.11 -34.15 -6.82
CA GLN A 44 10.94 -33.06 -5.85
C GLN A 44 11.28 -33.42 -4.39
N GLY A 45 11.65 -34.68 -4.08
CA GLY A 45 12.00 -35.09 -2.71
C GLY A 45 10.86 -34.98 -1.69
N ILE A 46 9.63 -34.79 -2.16
CA ILE A 46 8.40 -34.68 -1.38
C ILE A 46 7.60 -35.97 -1.57
N SER A 47 6.88 -36.42 -0.54
CA SER A 47 6.01 -37.60 -0.64
C SER A 47 5.01 -37.44 -1.78
N PRO A 48 4.84 -38.44 -2.67
CA PRO A 48 3.88 -38.38 -3.77
C PRO A 48 2.44 -38.02 -3.34
N TYR A 49 2.04 -38.45 -2.14
CA TYR A 49 0.75 -38.09 -1.54
C TYR A 49 0.62 -36.59 -1.26
N GLU A 50 1.68 -35.96 -0.74
CA GLU A 50 1.69 -34.53 -0.46
C GLU A 50 1.71 -33.72 -1.76
N CYS A 51 2.44 -34.18 -2.79
CA CYS A 51 2.44 -33.56 -4.11
C CYS A 51 1.05 -33.60 -4.77
N LEU A 52 0.35 -34.73 -4.64
CA LEU A 52 -1.01 -34.89 -5.14
C LEU A 52 -1.98 -33.94 -4.42
N ARG A 53 -1.90 -33.91 -3.08
CA ARG A 53 -2.69 -33.00 -2.24
C ARG A 53 -2.46 -31.53 -2.61
N GLN A 54 -1.20 -31.13 -2.78
CA GLN A 54 -0.85 -29.77 -3.18
C GLN A 54 -1.43 -29.43 -4.56
N SER A 55 -1.37 -30.36 -5.51
CA SER A 55 -1.93 -30.19 -6.85
C SER A 55 -3.46 -30.00 -6.80
N CYS A 56 -4.16 -30.75 -5.95
CA CYS A 56 -5.59 -30.55 -5.70
C CYS A 56 -5.89 -29.18 -5.08
N ASN A 57 -5.09 -28.73 -4.10
CA ASN A 57 -5.27 -27.42 -3.47
C ASN A 57 -5.09 -26.27 -4.48
N ILE A 58 -4.13 -26.38 -5.39
CA ILE A 58 -3.94 -25.40 -6.48
C ILE A 58 -5.17 -25.35 -7.38
N LEU A 59 -5.72 -26.50 -7.73
CA LEU A 59 -6.93 -26.59 -8.55
C LEU A 59 -8.12 -25.92 -7.85
N ILE A 60 -8.35 -26.22 -6.56
CA ILE A 60 -9.40 -25.58 -5.76
C ILE A 60 -9.22 -24.06 -5.70
N ALA A 61 -8.01 -23.59 -5.41
CA ALA A 61 -7.72 -22.16 -5.33
C ALA A 61 -7.96 -21.45 -6.68
N THR A 62 -7.62 -22.12 -7.78
CA THR A 62 -7.82 -21.58 -9.13
C THR A 62 -9.30 -21.52 -9.48
N MET A 63 -10.06 -22.57 -9.16
CA MET A 63 -11.51 -22.60 -9.35
C MET A 63 -12.22 -21.54 -8.51
N ASN A 64 -11.80 -21.32 -7.26
CA ASN A 64 -12.38 -20.27 -6.42
C ASN A 64 -12.11 -18.88 -7.00
N LYS A 65 -10.90 -18.61 -7.50
CA LYS A 65 -10.59 -17.34 -8.18
C LYS A 65 -11.48 -17.14 -9.41
N MET A 66 -11.67 -18.18 -10.22
CA MET A 66 -12.54 -18.13 -11.39
C MET A 66 -14.00 -17.87 -10.99
N ALA A 67 -14.50 -18.55 -9.96
CA ALA A 67 -15.85 -18.33 -9.44
C ALA A 67 -16.03 -16.88 -8.93
N THR A 68 -15.05 -16.33 -8.22
CA THR A 68 -15.06 -14.92 -7.79
C THR A 68 -15.08 -13.97 -8.97
N ALA A 69 -14.15 -14.12 -9.93
CA ALA A 69 -14.10 -13.26 -11.11
C ALA A 69 -15.39 -13.35 -11.96
N MET A 70 -16.03 -14.51 -12.02
CA MET A 70 -17.36 -14.67 -12.62
C MET A 70 -18.45 -13.94 -11.82
N GLN A 71 -18.46 -14.08 -10.50
CA GLN A 71 -19.44 -13.41 -9.62
C GLN A 71 -19.30 -11.88 -9.65
N GLU A 72 -18.08 -11.37 -9.81
CA GLU A 72 -17.75 -9.96 -9.95
C GLU A 72 -17.94 -9.44 -11.39
N GLY A 73 -18.44 -10.29 -12.29
CA GLY A 73 -18.72 -9.95 -13.68
C GLY A 73 -17.47 -9.57 -14.46
N GLU A 74 -16.27 -10.05 -14.10
CA GLU A 74 -15.03 -9.84 -14.88
C GLU A 74 -15.10 -10.48 -16.26
N TYR A 75 -15.93 -11.52 -16.41
CA TYR A 75 -16.17 -12.21 -17.68
C TYR A 75 -17.41 -11.72 -18.44
N ASP A 76 -18.13 -10.72 -17.92
CA ASP A 76 -19.32 -10.19 -18.59
C ASP A 76 -18.90 -9.48 -19.89
N ALA A 77 -19.51 -9.87 -21.01
CA ALA A 77 -19.18 -9.34 -22.33
C ALA A 77 -19.45 -7.83 -22.47
N ASP A 78 -20.34 -7.29 -21.63
CA ASP A 78 -20.71 -5.88 -21.58
C ASP A 78 -19.74 -5.02 -20.76
N LYS A 79 -18.78 -5.64 -20.04
CA LYS A 79 -17.74 -4.87 -19.36
C LYS A 79 -16.91 -4.17 -20.44
N PRO A 80 -16.75 -2.83 -20.41
CA PRO A 80 -15.89 -2.16 -21.35
C PRO A 80 -14.52 -2.81 -21.21
N GLN A 81 -14.03 -3.47 -22.27
CA GLN A 81 -12.64 -3.91 -22.30
C GLN A 81 -11.83 -2.71 -21.85
N THR A 82 -11.03 -2.88 -20.78
CA THR A 82 -10.19 -1.84 -20.22
C THR A 82 -9.17 -1.45 -21.28
N LYS A 83 -9.62 -0.64 -22.24
CA LYS A 83 -8.77 0.04 -23.19
C LYS A 83 -7.83 0.85 -22.32
N PRO A 84 -6.51 0.75 -22.54
CA PRO A 84 -5.56 1.58 -21.82
C PRO A 84 -6.06 3.03 -21.89
N LEU A 85 -6.17 3.70 -20.73
CA LEU A 85 -6.65 5.08 -20.70
C LEU A 85 -5.85 5.87 -21.75
N PRO A 86 -6.51 6.59 -22.67
CA PRO A 86 -5.82 7.37 -23.67
C PRO A 86 -4.78 8.29 -22.99
N PRO A 87 -3.57 8.45 -23.56
CA PRO A 87 -2.54 9.28 -22.94
C PRO A 87 -3.00 10.72 -22.63
N VAL A 88 -3.98 11.24 -23.37
CA VAL A 88 -4.61 12.54 -23.11
C VAL A 88 -5.39 12.57 -21.80
N GLU A 89 -6.09 11.49 -21.44
CA GLU A 89 -6.85 11.41 -20.19
C GLU A 89 -5.92 11.30 -18.98
N LEU A 90 -4.83 10.53 -19.10
CA LEU A 90 -3.79 10.45 -18.07
C LEU A 90 -3.15 11.82 -17.80
N ARG A 91 -2.81 12.56 -18.86
CA ARG A 91 -2.27 13.91 -18.73
C ARG A 91 -3.30 14.87 -18.13
N ALA A 92 -4.56 14.79 -18.56
CA ALA A 92 -5.62 15.61 -18.01
C ALA A 92 -5.84 15.34 -16.52
N ALA A 93 -5.80 14.08 -16.09
CA ALA A 93 -5.89 13.69 -14.68
C ALA A 93 -4.71 14.22 -13.87
N ALA A 94 -3.48 14.07 -14.38
CA ALA A 94 -2.28 14.61 -13.75
C ALA A 94 -2.35 16.14 -13.60
N LEU A 95 -2.76 16.84 -14.66
CA LEU A 95 -2.93 18.30 -14.63
C LEU A 95 -3.99 18.73 -13.61
N ARG A 96 -5.13 18.03 -13.53
CA ARG A 96 -6.17 18.34 -12.53
C ARG A 96 -5.67 18.14 -11.10
N ALA A 97 -4.89 17.09 -10.86
CA ALA A 97 -4.27 16.85 -9.56
C ALA A 97 -3.28 17.96 -9.20
N GLU A 98 -2.45 18.38 -10.16
CA GLU A 98 -1.49 19.47 -9.98
C GLU A 98 -2.17 20.82 -9.71
N ILE A 99 -3.25 21.14 -10.44
CA ILE A 99 -4.06 22.35 -10.17
C ILE A 99 -4.61 22.33 -8.75
N THR A 100 -5.18 21.21 -8.32
CA THR A 100 -5.76 21.07 -6.97
C THR A 100 -4.70 21.26 -5.87
N ASP A 101 -3.50 20.71 -6.06
CA ASP A 101 -2.38 20.88 -5.12
C ASP A 101 -1.90 22.34 -5.08
N ALA A 102 -1.75 22.97 -6.26
CA ALA A 102 -1.35 24.37 -6.38
C ALA A 102 -2.35 25.32 -5.70
N GLU A 103 -3.66 25.09 -5.87
CA GLU A 103 -4.72 25.83 -5.16
C GLU A 103 -4.60 25.67 -3.64
N GLY A 104 -4.35 24.45 -3.16
CA GLY A 104 -4.13 24.17 -1.74
C GLY A 104 -2.89 24.85 -1.17
N LEU A 105 -1.80 24.94 -1.94
CA LEU A 105 -0.61 25.71 -1.57
C LEU A 105 -0.89 27.22 -1.56
N GLY A 106 -1.68 27.72 -2.51
CA GLY A 106 -2.11 29.12 -2.58
C GLY A 106 -2.80 29.58 -1.29
N LEU A 107 -3.77 28.80 -0.80
CA LEU A 107 -4.46 29.08 0.47
C LEU A 107 -3.48 29.16 1.66
N LYS A 108 -2.53 28.23 1.73
CA LYS A 108 -1.50 28.21 2.79
C LYS A 108 -0.54 29.39 2.71
N VAL A 109 -0.34 29.98 1.54
CA VAL A 109 0.46 31.19 1.36
C VAL A 109 -0.32 32.42 1.82
N GLU A 110 -1.59 32.52 1.42
CA GLU A 110 -2.48 33.62 1.83
C GLU A 110 -2.64 33.68 3.38
N ASP A 111 -2.81 32.53 4.03
CA ASP A 111 -2.84 32.43 5.49
C ASP A 111 -1.54 32.95 6.12
N ARG A 112 -0.39 32.56 5.58
CA ARG A 112 0.92 33.03 6.07
C ARG A 112 1.11 34.53 5.86
N GLU A 113 0.66 35.07 4.73
CA GLU A 113 0.71 36.51 4.47
C GLU A 113 -0.14 37.30 5.46
N THR A 114 -1.32 36.76 5.82
CA THR A 114 -2.19 37.35 6.84
C THR A 114 -1.50 37.37 8.20
N VAL A 115 -0.93 36.24 8.63
CA VAL A 115 -0.15 36.17 9.88
C VAL A 115 1.03 37.16 9.87
N ILE A 116 1.76 37.26 8.76
CA ILE A 116 2.87 38.22 8.63
C ILE A 116 2.38 39.66 8.77
N LYS A 117 1.24 40.02 8.15
CA LYS A 117 0.65 41.35 8.27
C LYS A 117 0.30 41.68 9.72
N GLU A 118 -0.27 40.73 10.45
CA GLU A 118 -0.63 40.90 11.86
C GLU A 118 0.60 41.01 12.76
N LEU A 119 1.59 40.13 12.58
CA LEU A 119 2.86 40.20 13.32
C LEU A 119 3.58 41.53 13.10
N LYS A 120 3.60 42.04 11.86
CA LYS A 120 4.16 43.38 11.56
C LYS A 120 3.43 44.50 12.31
N LYS A 121 2.10 44.45 12.38
CA LYS A 121 1.31 45.43 13.16
C LYS A 121 1.64 45.34 14.66
N SER A 122 1.66 44.13 15.21
CA SER A 122 2.00 43.90 16.62
C SER A 122 3.41 44.38 16.96
N LEU A 123 4.38 44.09 16.10
CA LEU A 123 5.77 44.53 16.26
C LEU A 123 5.88 46.05 16.28
N LYS A 124 5.15 46.75 15.41
CA LYS A 124 5.13 48.22 15.39
C LYS A 124 4.62 48.79 16.72
N ILE A 125 3.50 48.28 17.23
CA ILE A 125 2.91 48.70 18.51
C ILE A 125 3.90 48.45 19.65
N LYS A 126 4.49 47.25 19.71
CA LYS A 126 5.49 46.90 20.74
C LYS A 126 6.74 47.80 20.67
N GLY A 127 7.15 48.21 19.47
CA GLY A 127 8.24 49.17 19.27
C GLY A 127 7.90 50.55 19.83
N GLU A 128 6.66 51.01 19.63
CA GLU A 128 6.17 52.29 20.18
C GLU A 128 6.10 52.22 21.73
N GLU A 129 5.56 51.14 22.29
CA GLU A 129 5.51 50.90 23.75
C GLU A 129 6.91 50.88 24.39
N LEU A 130 7.87 50.18 23.76
CA LEU A 130 9.25 50.09 24.24
C LEU A 130 9.95 51.46 24.20
N SER A 131 9.74 52.22 23.12
CA SER A 131 10.27 53.59 23.00
C SER A 131 9.75 54.48 24.14
N GLU A 132 8.45 54.41 24.44
CA GLU A 132 7.84 55.16 25.53
C GLU A 132 8.39 54.75 26.91
N ALA A 133 8.55 53.44 27.14
CA ALA A 133 9.16 52.92 28.36
C ALA A 133 10.62 53.39 28.55
N ASN A 134 11.42 53.43 27.48
CA ASN A 134 12.80 53.93 27.52
C ASN A 134 12.87 55.42 27.86
N VAL A 135 11.94 56.23 27.33
CA VAL A 135 11.83 57.65 27.71
C VAL A 135 11.48 57.79 29.19
N ARG A 136 10.51 57.00 29.70
CA ARG A 136 10.16 56.98 31.12
C ARG A 136 11.34 56.59 32.01
N LEU A 137 12.09 55.56 31.62
CA LEU A 137 13.29 55.11 32.32
C LEU A 137 14.32 56.24 32.41
N SER A 138 14.66 56.85 31.26
CA SER A 138 15.64 57.95 31.19
C SER A 138 15.26 59.14 32.08
N LEU A 139 13.97 59.44 32.22
CA LEU A 139 13.48 60.50 33.10
C LEU A 139 13.63 60.13 34.58
N LEU A 140 13.37 58.87 34.95
CA LEU A 140 13.53 58.39 36.32
C LEU A 140 15.00 58.33 36.73
N GLU A 141 15.89 57.88 35.85
CA GLU A 141 17.35 57.90 36.06
C GLU A 141 17.85 59.33 36.33
N LYS A 142 17.44 60.30 35.49
CA LYS A 142 17.77 61.72 35.71
C LYS A 142 17.27 62.27 37.05
N LYS A 143 16.05 61.88 37.47
CA LYS A 143 15.50 62.28 38.77
C LYS A 143 16.27 61.65 39.94
N LEU A 144 16.71 60.40 39.79
CA LEU A 144 17.53 59.71 40.77
C LEU A 144 18.90 60.39 40.92
N ASP A 145 19.52 60.77 39.81
CA ASP A 145 20.78 61.50 39.81
C ASP A 145 20.65 62.86 40.50
N SER A 146 19.58 63.62 40.23
CA SER A 146 19.34 64.90 40.90
C SER A 146 19.09 64.72 42.40
N ALA A 147 18.29 63.74 42.79
CA ALA A 147 18.00 63.48 44.20
C ALA A 147 19.25 63.01 44.97
N SER A 148 20.14 62.24 44.32
CA SER A 148 21.41 61.81 44.92
C SER A 148 22.35 63.00 45.16
N LYS A 149 22.43 63.94 44.21
CA LYS A 149 23.20 65.19 44.39
C LYS A 149 22.63 66.06 45.52
N ASP A 150 21.32 66.27 45.55
CA ASP A 150 20.65 67.04 46.62
C ASP A 150 20.84 66.41 48.01
N ALA A 151 20.99 65.09 48.08
CA ALA A 151 21.27 64.37 49.33
C ALA A 151 22.74 64.52 49.78
N ASP A 152 23.69 64.57 48.84
CA ASP A 152 25.12 64.79 49.13
C ASP A 152 25.43 66.25 49.55
N GLU A 153 24.59 67.21 49.16
CA GLU A 153 24.76 68.65 49.49
C GLU A 153 24.19 69.04 50.88
N ARG A 154 23.58 68.12 51.63
CA ARG A 154 23.00 68.35 52.98
C ARG A 154 23.80 67.68 54.09
#